data_AF-A0A2Z5IQZ8-F1
#
_entry.id   AF-A0A2Z5IQZ8-F1
#
_cell.length_a   1.000
_cell.length_b   1.000
_cell.length_c   1.000
_cell.angle_alpha   90.00
_cell.angle_beta   90.00
_cell.angle_gamma   90.00
#
_symmetry.space_group_name_H-M   'P 1'
#
loop_
_entity.id
_entity.type
_entity.pdbx_description
1 polymer ?
#
loop_
_entity_poly.entity_id
_entity_poly.type
_entity_poly.pdbx_seq_one_letter_code
_entity_poly.pdbx_strand_id
1 'polypeptide(L)'
;MESKDNINNGNRDSIENKNNSKNKKNKRKIIATTAMFLGILTPIVAVIAIPLSLNSKTNIKRSKYFSDDVGKVMVSESNDEIIFNQDSGNRVDIMSNNLGTIRRNVKDNKQGQGVRYKNEFKFFSASQDFRAFVTKKLNAGDTADIKSNKSLIYSVNLKEIFDEYNANHNKPLTTRELFVSIENLISSFTYYYYDKDSIHYYDQKEGYLGYITSEFFKKINKYIQEKKSTNFDLKEAKLEAYIEFESDFKKIKSVSFTNKVIIQVKPQTT
;
A
#
# COMPACT_ATOMS: atom_id res chain seq x y z
N MET A 1 -17.13 72.46 -78.71
CA MET A 1 -15.96 72.49 -77.81
C MET A 1 -16.47 72.60 -76.38
N GLU A 2 -16.18 71.53 -75.63
CA GLU A 2 -16.06 71.35 -74.16
C GLU A 2 -16.63 72.47 -73.27
N SER A 3 -17.72 72.20 -72.55
CA SER A 3 -17.81 71.53 -71.25
C SER A 3 -17.29 72.37 -70.08
N LYS A 4 -18.23 72.79 -69.23
CA LYS A 4 -18.02 72.93 -67.78
C LYS A 4 -19.24 72.38 -67.06
N ASP A 5 -19.19 71.08 -66.81
CA ASP A 5 -20.01 70.42 -65.80
C ASP A 5 -19.59 70.89 -64.41
N ASN A 6 -20.58 71.34 -63.65
CA ASN A 6 -20.47 71.72 -62.26
C ASN A 6 -21.01 70.54 -61.43
N ILE A 7 -20.12 69.72 -60.85
CA ILE A 7 -20.52 68.60 -59.98
C ILE A 7 -19.87 68.74 -58.60
N ASN A 8 -20.65 69.34 -57.70
CA ASN A 8 -21.02 68.85 -56.37
C ASN A 8 -19.94 68.13 -55.52
N ASN A 9 -19.22 68.88 -54.69
CA ASN A 9 -18.11 68.40 -53.85
C ASN A 9 -18.44 68.42 -52.34
N GLY A 10 -19.63 67.94 -51.95
CA GLY A 10 -20.16 68.14 -50.59
C GLY A 10 -20.44 66.90 -49.74
N ASN A 11 -20.23 65.65 -50.22
CA ASN A 11 -20.85 64.49 -49.55
C ASN A 11 -20.00 63.21 -49.39
N ARG A 12 -18.68 63.24 -49.62
CA ARG A 12 -17.82 62.05 -49.46
C ARG A 12 -17.08 61.97 -48.11
N ASP A 13 -16.62 63.09 -47.55
CA ASP A 13 -15.78 63.08 -46.34
C ASP A 13 -16.55 62.76 -45.03
N SER A 14 -17.86 62.94 -45.02
CA SER A 14 -18.71 62.70 -43.84
C SER A 14 -19.14 61.23 -43.68
N ILE A 15 -19.07 60.42 -44.75
CA ILE A 15 -19.46 58.99 -44.75
C ILE A 15 -18.27 58.09 -44.37
N GLU A 16 -17.06 58.42 -44.84
CA GLU A 16 -15.85 57.63 -44.58
C GLU A 16 -15.37 57.73 -43.12
N ASN A 17 -15.46 58.92 -42.50
CA ASN A 17 -15.10 59.13 -41.09
C ASN A 17 -16.11 58.50 -40.11
N LYS A 18 -17.39 58.38 -40.48
CA LYS A 18 -18.41 57.68 -39.67
C LYS A 18 -18.20 56.15 -39.67
N ASN A 19 -17.80 55.57 -40.80
CA ASN A 19 -17.54 54.13 -40.90
C ASN A 19 -16.24 53.70 -40.21
N ASN A 20 -15.16 54.49 -40.31
CA ASN A 20 -13.90 54.19 -39.62
C ASN A 20 -13.98 54.34 -38.10
N SER A 21 -14.76 55.31 -37.58
CA SER A 21 -14.96 55.46 -36.13
C SER A 21 -15.89 54.40 -35.53
N LYS A 22 -16.90 53.93 -36.27
CA LYS A 22 -17.75 52.78 -35.87
C LYS A 22 -16.94 51.49 -35.80
N ASN A 23 -16.06 51.21 -36.78
CA ASN A 23 -15.22 50.01 -36.78
C ASN A 23 -14.18 49.99 -35.64
N LYS A 24 -13.54 51.12 -35.33
CA LYS A 24 -12.63 51.23 -34.16
C LYS A 24 -13.37 51.09 -32.82
N LYS A 25 -14.58 51.66 -32.70
CA LYS A 25 -15.43 51.51 -31.50
C LYS A 25 -15.93 50.07 -31.32
N ASN A 26 -16.27 49.37 -32.40
CA ASN A 26 -16.68 47.96 -32.35
C ASN A 26 -15.51 47.03 -31.99
N LYS A 27 -14.30 47.25 -32.52
CA LYS A 27 -13.10 46.48 -32.13
C LYS A 27 -12.73 46.69 -30.65
N ARG A 28 -12.82 47.93 -30.12
CA ARG A 28 -12.60 48.20 -28.69
C ARG A 28 -13.65 47.54 -27.80
N LYS A 29 -14.92 47.51 -28.23
CA LYS A 29 -15.98 46.77 -27.52
C LYS A 29 -15.71 45.28 -27.51
N ILE A 30 -15.31 44.68 -28.63
CA ILE A 30 -14.95 43.25 -28.69
C ILE A 30 -13.78 42.96 -27.76
N ILE A 31 -12.70 43.75 -27.79
CA ILE A 31 -11.54 43.55 -26.90
C ILE A 31 -11.93 43.72 -25.42
N ALA A 32 -12.75 44.72 -25.09
CA ALA A 32 -13.24 44.93 -23.72
C ALA A 32 -14.14 43.78 -23.25
N THR A 33 -15.04 43.30 -24.11
CA THR A 33 -15.90 42.14 -23.82
C THR A 33 -15.06 40.88 -23.66
N THR A 34 -14.09 40.62 -24.53
CA THR A 34 -13.17 39.48 -24.41
C THR A 34 -12.31 39.55 -23.14
N ALA A 35 -11.82 40.74 -22.77
CA ALA A 35 -11.08 40.95 -21.52
C ALA A 35 -11.96 40.72 -20.29
N MET A 36 -13.24 41.13 -20.34
CA MET A 36 -14.21 40.88 -19.28
C MET A 36 -14.52 39.38 -19.16
N PHE A 37 -14.70 38.67 -20.27
CA PHE A 37 -14.90 37.22 -20.27
C PHE A 37 -13.67 36.47 -19.78
N LEU A 38 -12.45 36.86 -20.17
CA LEU A 38 -11.21 36.31 -19.62
C LEU A 38 -11.11 36.58 -18.11
N GLY A 39 -11.41 37.80 -17.67
CA GLY A 39 -11.41 38.18 -16.26
C GLY A 39 -12.40 37.40 -15.39
N ILE A 40 -13.47 36.84 -15.96
CA ILE A 40 -14.46 36.01 -15.25
C ILE A 40 -14.12 34.51 -15.40
N LEU A 41 -13.80 34.05 -16.60
CA LEU A 41 -13.54 32.63 -16.86
C LEU A 41 -12.24 32.15 -16.23
N THR A 42 -11.18 32.96 -16.24
CA THR A 42 -9.88 32.57 -15.67
C THR A 42 -9.97 32.26 -14.17
N PRO A 43 -10.57 33.10 -13.30
CA PRO A 43 -10.73 32.76 -11.89
C PRO A 43 -11.66 31.57 -11.65
N ILE A 44 -12.73 31.39 -12.43
CA ILE A 44 -13.60 30.21 -12.32
C ILE A 44 -12.84 28.92 -12.65
N VAL A 45 -12.07 28.93 -13.74
CA VAL A 45 -11.20 27.80 -14.12
C VAL A 45 -10.12 27.59 -13.07
N ALA A 46 -9.52 28.63 -12.51
CA ALA A 46 -8.52 28.51 -11.46
C ALA A 46 -9.09 27.93 -10.15
N VAL A 47 -10.29 28.34 -9.73
CA VAL A 47 -10.99 27.81 -8.55
C VAL A 47 -11.31 26.32 -8.70
N ILE A 48 -11.51 25.84 -9.92
CA ILE A 48 -11.78 24.41 -10.19
C ILE A 48 -10.47 23.64 -10.40
N ALA A 49 -9.58 24.14 -11.24
CA ALA A 49 -8.36 23.49 -11.67
C ALA A 49 -7.25 23.51 -10.61
N ILE A 50 -7.17 24.50 -9.72
CA ILE A 50 -6.15 24.52 -8.66
C ILE A 50 -6.44 23.42 -7.62
N PRO A 51 -7.65 23.31 -7.03
CA PRO A 51 -7.98 22.18 -6.17
C PRO A 51 -7.90 20.85 -6.91
N LEU A 52 -8.38 20.76 -8.16
CA LEU A 52 -8.26 19.54 -8.95
C LEU A 52 -6.82 19.18 -9.31
N SER A 53 -5.91 20.12 -9.57
CA SER A 53 -4.50 19.84 -9.87
C SER A 53 -3.67 19.54 -8.62
N LEU A 54 -4.04 20.15 -7.49
CA LEU A 54 -3.51 19.80 -6.18
C LEU A 54 -4.02 18.42 -5.72
N ASN A 55 -5.27 18.04 -6.05
CA ASN A 55 -5.85 16.72 -5.79
C ASN A 55 -5.61 15.68 -6.91
N SER A 56 -5.20 16.06 -8.12
CA SER A 56 -5.05 15.09 -9.24
C SER A 56 -3.83 14.19 -9.05
N LYS A 57 -2.86 14.62 -8.23
CA LYS A 57 -1.78 13.76 -7.76
C LYS A 57 -2.23 12.72 -6.72
N THR A 58 -3.44 12.85 -6.19
CA THR A 58 -4.15 11.82 -5.44
C THR A 58 -5.21 11.14 -6.30
N ASN A 59 -4.83 10.70 -7.50
CA ASN A 59 -5.33 9.41 -7.95
C ASN A 59 -4.84 8.40 -6.90
N ILE A 60 -5.65 8.13 -5.89
CA ILE A 60 -5.44 7.05 -4.93
C ILE A 60 -5.52 5.77 -5.77
N LYS A 61 -4.40 5.43 -6.44
CA LYS A 61 -4.22 4.14 -7.09
C LYS A 61 -4.55 3.12 -6.01
N ARG A 62 -5.61 2.33 -6.22
CA ARG A 62 -6.04 1.29 -5.30
C ARG A 62 -4.80 0.53 -4.84
N SER A 63 -4.55 0.55 -3.54
CA SER A 63 -3.44 -0.15 -2.92
C SER A 63 -3.49 -1.63 -3.27
N LYS A 64 -2.43 -2.14 -3.91
CA LYS A 64 -2.27 -3.56 -4.24
C LYS A 64 -1.34 -4.22 -3.24
N TYR A 65 -1.49 -5.52 -3.06
CA TYR A 65 -0.59 -6.35 -2.27
C TYR A 65 -0.04 -7.47 -3.15
N PHE A 66 1.19 -7.88 -2.90
CA PHE A 66 1.70 -9.12 -3.45
C PHE A 66 1.12 -10.26 -2.64
N SER A 67 0.51 -11.22 -3.32
CA SER A 67 -0.15 -12.34 -2.67
C SER A 67 0.76 -13.58 -2.63
N ASP A 68 0.46 -14.42 -1.66
CA ASP A 68 1.04 -15.73 -1.47
C ASP A 68 0.38 -16.81 -2.34
N ASP A 69 -0.57 -16.42 -3.19
CA ASP A 69 -1.29 -17.24 -4.17
C ASP A 69 -0.41 -17.93 -5.21
N VAL A 70 0.73 -17.36 -5.55
CA VAL A 70 1.73 -18.00 -6.43
C VAL A 70 2.61 -18.99 -5.65
N GLY A 71 2.62 -18.96 -4.32
CA GLY A 71 3.38 -19.89 -3.47
C GLY A 71 2.64 -21.20 -3.25
N LYS A 72 3.31 -22.35 -3.41
CA LYS A 72 2.69 -23.66 -3.15
C LYS A 72 2.69 -23.96 -1.64
N VAL A 73 1.50 -24.01 -1.05
CA VAL A 73 1.32 -24.54 0.32
C VAL A 73 1.42 -26.06 0.28
N MET A 74 2.45 -26.62 0.90
CA MET A 74 2.63 -28.05 1.07
C MET A 74 1.97 -28.52 2.37
N VAL A 75 1.24 -29.62 2.28
CA VAL A 75 0.60 -30.28 3.44
C VAL A 75 1.14 -31.70 3.50
N SER A 76 1.70 -32.08 4.64
CA SER A 76 2.16 -33.44 4.92
C SER A 76 1.54 -33.94 6.22
N GLU A 77 1.10 -35.19 6.23
CA GLU A 77 0.54 -35.87 7.41
C GLU A 77 1.49 -36.98 7.86
N SER A 78 1.85 -37.00 9.15
CA SER A 78 2.69 -38.04 9.74
C SER A 78 2.37 -38.21 11.22
N ASN A 79 2.11 -39.44 11.69
CA ASN A 79 1.93 -39.77 13.11
C ASN A 79 1.01 -38.79 13.86
N ASP A 80 -0.22 -38.60 13.37
CA ASP A 80 -1.22 -37.66 13.89
C ASP A 80 -0.86 -36.17 13.82
N GLU A 81 0.29 -35.82 13.23
CA GLU A 81 0.68 -34.44 12.96
C GLU A 81 0.37 -34.06 11.52
N ILE A 82 -0.13 -32.84 11.36
CA ILE A 82 -0.37 -32.21 10.08
C ILE A 82 0.55 -30.99 10.01
N ILE A 83 1.41 -30.99 9.00
CA ILE A 83 2.41 -29.96 8.80
C ILE A 83 2.03 -29.18 7.55
N PHE A 84 1.81 -27.87 7.72
CA PHE A 84 1.63 -26.91 6.65
C PHE A 84 2.91 -26.12 6.50
N ASN A 85 3.51 -26.17 5.32
CA ASN A 85 4.70 -25.39 4.97
C ASN A 85 4.42 -24.56 3.73
N GLN A 86 4.92 -23.33 3.72
CA GLN A 86 4.92 -22.48 2.54
C GLN A 86 6.21 -21.69 2.50
N ASP A 87 6.91 -21.82 1.37
CA ASP A 87 8.04 -20.99 1.01
C ASP A 87 7.68 -20.17 -0.23
N SER A 88 7.52 -18.87 -0.03
CA SER A 88 7.18 -17.94 -1.11
C SER A 88 8.44 -17.28 -1.64
N GLY A 89 8.79 -17.62 -2.88
CA GLY A 89 10.05 -17.23 -3.51
C GLY A 89 10.10 -15.82 -4.10
N ASN A 90 11.34 -15.32 -4.19
CA ASN A 90 11.83 -14.04 -4.68
C ASN A 90 10.79 -12.95 -5.00
N ARG A 91 10.64 -12.03 -4.05
CA ARG A 91 9.76 -10.89 -4.16
C ARG A 91 10.50 -9.54 -3.96
N VAL A 92 11.57 -9.33 -4.74
CA VAL A 92 12.40 -8.09 -4.71
C VAL A 92 11.56 -6.81 -4.73
N ASP A 93 10.45 -6.84 -5.47
CA ASP A 93 9.57 -5.70 -5.69
C ASP A 93 8.58 -5.45 -4.54
N ILE A 94 8.80 -5.96 -3.31
CA ILE A 94 7.87 -5.78 -2.17
C ILE A 94 8.35 -4.73 -1.13
N MET A 95 8.50 -3.44 -1.42
CA MET A 95 8.72 -2.36 -0.42
C MET A 95 7.65 -1.24 -0.34
N SER A 96 6.94 -1.02 0.76
CA SER A 96 5.78 -0.11 0.88
C SER A 96 5.94 1.31 0.29
N ASN A 97 4.88 1.81 -0.36
CA ASN A 97 4.83 3.11 -1.06
C ASN A 97 4.82 4.38 -0.18
N ASN A 98 4.87 4.29 1.17
CA ASN A 98 4.64 5.46 2.04
C ASN A 98 5.93 6.06 2.62
N LEU A 99 6.74 6.67 1.75
CA LEU A 99 7.89 7.53 2.10
C LEU A 99 7.56 8.58 3.19
N GLY A 100 6.33 9.08 3.24
CA GLY A 100 5.93 10.19 4.11
C GLY A 100 5.82 9.84 5.61
N THR A 101 5.45 8.60 5.94
CA THR A 101 5.45 8.11 7.33
C THR A 101 6.85 7.70 7.79
N ILE A 102 7.72 7.31 6.86
CA ILE A 102 9.09 6.86 7.15
C ILE A 102 10.00 8.07 7.39
N ARG A 103 9.91 9.12 6.56
CA ARG A 103 10.67 10.38 6.73
C ARG A 103 10.45 11.06 8.09
N ARG A 104 9.28 10.89 8.71
CA ARG A 104 8.95 11.53 10.00
C ARG A 104 9.41 10.73 11.21
N ASN A 105 9.62 9.43 11.04
CA ASN A 105 9.87 8.51 12.15
C ASN A 105 11.28 7.91 12.14
N VAL A 106 12.12 8.19 11.13
CA VAL A 106 13.58 8.05 11.29
C VAL A 106 14.07 9.31 12.01
N LYS A 107 13.63 9.46 13.26
CA LYS A 107 14.31 10.36 14.20
C LYS A 107 15.30 9.49 14.97
N ASP A 108 16.51 10.03 15.09
CA ASP A 108 17.58 9.64 16.00
C ASP A 108 18.62 8.63 15.45
N ASN A 109 19.67 9.20 14.84
CA ASN A 109 21.08 8.86 15.02
C ASN A 109 21.63 7.46 14.71
N LYS A 110 20.87 6.52 14.14
CA LYS A 110 21.46 5.25 13.67
C LYS A 110 21.98 5.37 12.24
N GLN A 111 23.29 5.65 12.08
CA GLN A 111 24.00 5.37 10.83
C GLN A 111 23.91 3.86 10.53
N GLY A 112 23.65 3.47 9.27
CA GLY A 112 23.64 2.06 8.84
C GLY A 112 22.59 1.72 7.79
N GLN A 113 22.13 0.47 7.80
CA GLN A 113 21.03 0.01 6.95
C GLN A 113 20.02 -0.81 7.76
N GLY A 114 18.75 -0.74 7.37
CA GLY A 114 17.67 -1.36 8.13
C GLY A 114 16.42 -1.60 7.30
N VAL A 115 15.58 -2.50 7.77
CA VAL A 115 14.24 -2.72 7.22
C VAL A 115 13.23 -2.36 8.28
N ARG A 116 12.43 -1.33 7.99
CA ARG A 116 11.28 -0.99 8.82
C ARG A 116 10.12 -1.84 8.40
N TYR A 117 9.41 -2.49 9.31
CA TYR A 117 8.32 -3.40 8.96
C TYR A 117 7.13 -3.24 9.90
N LYS A 118 5.96 -3.68 9.43
CA LYS A 118 4.72 -3.77 10.20
C LYS A 118 3.95 -5.01 9.77
N ASN A 119 3.48 -5.76 10.77
CA ASN A 119 2.66 -6.95 10.59
C ASN A 119 1.26 -6.70 11.16
N GLU A 120 0.23 -7.00 10.38
CA GLU A 120 -1.16 -6.84 10.77
C GLU A 120 -1.98 -8.08 10.41
N PHE A 121 -2.52 -8.76 11.42
CA PHE A 121 -3.50 -9.82 11.19
C PHE A 121 -4.88 -9.21 10.91
N LYS A 122 -5.53 -9.72 9.87
CA LYS A 122 -6.96 -9.53 9.63
C LYS A 122 -7.71 -10.77 10.11
N PHE A 123 -8.86 -10.54 10.71
CA PHE A 123 -9.70 -11.58 11.28
C PHE A 123 -11.11 -11.50 10.71
N PHE A 124 -11.78 -12.64 10.61
CA PHE A 124 -13.22 -12.69 10.47
C PHE A 124 -13.90 -12.12 11.72
N SER A 125 -15.17 -11.71 11.60
CA SER A 125 -15.90 -10.95 12.63
C SER A 125 -16.03 -11.63 14.01
N ALA A 126 -15.80 -12.93 14.10
CA ALA A 126 -16.13 -13.77 15.27
C ALA A 126 -15.17 -13.65 16.47
N SER A 127 -14.03 -12.98 16.37
CA SER A 127 -12.97 -13.03 17.41
C SER A 127 -12.42 -11.65 17.80
N GLN A 128 -13.30 -10.74 18.24
CA GLN A 128 -12.93 -9.36 18.56
C GLN A 128 -11.89 -9.24 19.69
N ASP A 129 -11.99 -10.06 20.74
CA ASP A 129 -11.07 -10.01 21.89
C ASP A 129 -9.65 -10.47 21.51
N PHE A 130 -9.54 -11.62 20.84
CA PHE A 130 -8.27 -12.11 20.32
C PHE A 130 -7.66 -11.13 19.30
N ARG A 131 -8.49 -10.56 18.42
CA ARG A 131 -8.05 -9.53 17.48
C ARG A 131 -7.46 -8.32 18.22
N ALA A 132 -8.12 -7.82 19.26
CA ALA A 132 -7.62 -6.69 20.04
C ALA A 132 -6.28 -7.03 20.70
N PHE A 133 -6.16 -8.23 21.26
CA PHE A 133 -4.93 -8.74 21.88
C PHE A 133 -3.76 -8.79 20.87
N VAL A 134 -3.95 -9.46 19.73
CA VAL A 134 -2.94 -9.59 18.67
C VAL A 134 -2.57 -8.23 18.10
N THR A 135 -3.57 -7.36 17.89
CA THR A 135 -3.34 -6.00 17.42
C THR A 135 -2.42 -5.27 18.39
N LYS A 136 -2.70 -5.28 19.70
CA LYS A 136 -1.84 -4.62 20.69
C LYS A 136 -0.39 -5.13 20.67
N LYS A 137 -0.19 -6.44 20.46
CA LYS A 137 1.14 -7.07 20.37
C LYS A 137 1.92 -6.69 19.12
N LEU A 138 1.27 -6.53 17.96
CA LEU A 138 1.95 -6.44 16.66
C LEU A 138 1.81 -5.08 15.94
N ASN A 139 0.93 -4.18 16.39
CA ASN A 139 0.66 -2.94 15.64
C ASN A 139 1.80 -1.90 15.67
N ALA A 140 2.79 -2.08 16.56
CA ALA A 140 3.96 -1.22 16.60
C ALA A 140 4.87 -1.59 15.41
N GLY A 141 5.05 -0.65 14.49
CA GLY A 141 6.07 -0.82 13.44
C GLY A 141 7.45 -0.94 14.09
N ASP A 142 8.24 -1.89 13.62
CA ASP A 142 9.54 -2.25 14.20
C ASP A 142 10.65 -2.15 13.13
N THR A 143 11.90 -2.23 13.55
CA THR A 143 13.08 -2.10 12.69
C THR A 143 13.99 -3.30 12.84
N ALA A 144 14.23 -4.00 11.74
CA ALA A 144 15.26 -5.03 11.65
C ALA A 144 16.59 -4.40 11.23
N ASP A 145 17.62 -4.56 12.05
CA ASP A 145 19.00 -4.17 11.70
C ASP A 145 19.59 -5.17 10.70
N ILE A 146 20.12 -4.68 9.58
CA ILE A 146 20.72 -5.54 8.56
C ILE A 146 22.21 -5.73 8.85
N LYS A 147 22.56 -6.93 9.32
CA LYS A 147 23.94 -7.29 9.75
C LYS A 147 24.66 -8.24 8.80
N SER A 148 23.95 -8.84 7.85
CA SER A 148 24.53 -9.77 6.88
C SER A 148 23.75 -9.80 5.57
N ASN A 149 24.32 -10.42 4.54
CA ASN A 149 23.71 -10.54 3.22
C ASN A 149 22.33 -11.21 3.25
N LYS A 150 22.05 -12.09 4.22
CA LYS A 150 20.73 -12.69 4.45
C LYS A 150 20.28 -12.38 5.88
N SER A 151 19.29 -11.52 6.03
CA SER A 151 18.83 -11.06 7.33
C SER A 151 17.34 -11.37 7.53
N LEU A 152 16.98 -11.75 8.77
CA LEU A 152 15.60 -11.88 9.20
C LEU A 152 14.98 -10.49 9.33
N ILE A 153 13.83 -10.26 8.69
CA ILE A 153 13.04 -9.04 8.82
C ILE A 153 12.14 -9.16 10.05
N TYR A 154 11.37 -10.25 10.13
CA TYR A 154 10.50 -10.52 11.27
C TYR A 154 10.35 -12.03 11.47
N SER A 155 10.03 -12.42 12.70
CA SER A 155 9.51 -13.75 13.04
C SER A 155 8.30 -13.58 13.95
N VAL A 156 7.13 -13.98 13.46
CA VAL A 156 5.87 -13.98 14.22
C VAL A 156 5.62 -15.41 14.69
N ASN A 157 5.74 -15.63 15.99
CA ASN A 157 5.38 -16.90 16.62
C ASN A 157 3.91 -16.86 17.07
N LEU A 158 3.00 -17.30 16.20
CA LEU A 158 1.57 -17.32 16.49
C LEU A 158 1.21 -18.30 17.61
N LYS A 159 2.01 -19.36 17.83
CA LYS A 159 1.81 -20.30 18.95
C LYS A 159 2.05 -19.62 20.29
N GLU A 160 3.13 -18.86 20.43
CA GLU A 160 3.39 -18.07 21.65
C GLU A 160 2.29 -17.04 21.90
N ILE A 161 1.87 -16.32 20.86
CA ILE A 161 0.77 -15.34 20.94
C ILE A 161 -0.54 -16.01 21.39
N PHE A 162 -0.82 -17.20 20.85
CA PHE A 162 -1.99 -18.00 21.19
C PHE A 162 -1.95 -18.52 22.64
N ASP A 163 -0.81 -19.06 23.07
CA ASP A 163 -0.60 -19.54 24.44
C ASP A 163 -0.74 -18.40 25.45
N GLU A 164 -0.14 -17.24 25.17
CA GLU A 164 -0.22 -16.07 26.02
C GLU A 164 -1.65 -15.52 26.11
N TYR A 165 -2.39 -15.53 25.01
CA TYR A 165 -3.81 -15.17 25.04
C TYR A 165 -4.59 -16.14 25.94
N ASN A 166 -4.44 -17.45 25.73
CA ASN A 166 -5.18 -18.48 26.46
C ASN A 166 -4.82 -18.54 27.95
N ALA A 167 -3.58 -18.24 28.32
CA ALA A 167 -3.15 -18.17 29.73
C ALA A 167 -3.80 -17.00 30.48
N ASN A 168 -4.16 -15.92 29.77
CA ASN A 168 -4.66 -14.67 30.37
C ASN A 168 -6.18 -14.50 30.29
N HIS A 169 -6.92 -15.43 29.67
CA HIS A 169 -8.36 -15.29 29.42
C HIS A 169 -9.15 -16.48 29.97
N ASN A 170 -10.29 -16.19 30.60
CA ASN A 170 -11.19 -17.20 31.18
C ASN A 170 -11.83 -18.12 30.12
N LYS A 171 -11.93 -17.65 28.87
CA LYS A 171 -12.43 -18.41 27.73
C LYS A 171 -11.27 -18.62 26.75
N PRO A 172 -10.51 -19.72 26.88
CA PRO A 172 -9.44 -20.00 25.94
C PRO A 172 -10.01 -20.26 24.56
N LEU A 173 -9.30 -19.79 23.55
CA LEU A 173 -9.57 -20.06 22.16
C LEU A 173 -9.02 -21.46 21.82
N THR A 174 -9.80 -22.28 21.15
CA THR A 174 -9.31 -23.56 20.60
C THR A 174 -8.45 -23.32 19.36
N THR A 175 -7.58 -24.28 19.03
CA THR A 175 -6.79 -24.25 17.78
C THR A 175 -7.70 -24.13 16.54
N ARG A 176 -8.88 -24.77 16.57
CA ARG A 176 -9.88 -24.66 15.51
C ARG A 176 -10.38 -23.23 15.37
N GLU A 177 -10.82 -22.61 16.46
CA GLU A 177 -11.33 -21.24 16.44
C GLU A 177 -10.24 -20.24 16.04
N LEU A 178 -8.99 -20.45 16.46
CA LEU A 178 -7.85 -19.65 16.02
C LEU A 178 -7.76 -19.58 14.49
N PHE A 179 -7.60 -20.71 13.83
CA PHE A 179 -7.38 -20.72 12.37
C PHE A 179 -8.63 -20.44 11.55
N VAL A 180 -9.83 -20.74 12.08
CA VAL A 180 -11.09 -20.34 11.46
C VAL A 180 -11.28 -18.82 11.54
N SER A 181 -10.68 -18.17 12.54
CA SER A 181 -10.82 -16.72 12.75
C SER A 181 -9.83 -15.85 11.96
N ILE A 182 -8.66 -16.37 11.60
CA ILE A 182 -7.64 -15.60 10.87
C ILE A 182 -7.98 -15.57 9.38
N GLU A 183 -8.09 -14.36 8.82
CA GLU A 183 -8.32 -14.15 7.39
C GLU A 183 -6.99 -14.11 6.63
N ASN A 184 -6.06 -13.27 7.09
CA ASN A 184 -4.74 -13.10 6.48
C ASN A 184 -3.76 -12.39 7.42
N LEU A 185 -2.48 -12.46 7.08
CA LEU A 185 -1.43 -11.59 7.62
C LEU A 185 -0.98 -10.62 6.52
N ILE A 186 -1.03 -9.32 6.80
CA ILE A 186 -0.48 -8.27 5.94
C ILE A 186 0.86 -7.83 6.52
N SER A 187 1.92 -7.96 5.73
CA SER A 187 3.26 -7.49 6.07
C SER A 187 3.67 -6.35 5.14
N SER A 188 3.92 -5.17 5.69
CA SER A 188 4.51 -4.05 4.95
C SER A 188 5.91 -3.79 5.46
N PHE A 189 6.83 -3.47 4.57
CA PHE A 189 8.21 -3.16 4.94
C PHE A 189 8.85 -2.21 3.96
N THR A 190 9.85 -1.48 4.41
CA THR A 190 10.64 -0.55 3.60
C THR A 190 12.10 -0.63 4.01
N TYR A 191 12.96 -0.87 3.03
CA TYR A 191 14.40 -0.87 3.21
C TYR A 191 14.96 0.54 3.12
N TYR A 192 15.90 0.86 4.02
CA TYR A 192 16.68 2.09 3.99
C TYR A 192 18.16 1.81 4.20
N TYR A 193 19.01 2.64 3.59
CA TYR A 193 20.45 2.63 3.81
C TYR A 193 21.02 4.04 3.75
N TYR A 194 22.16 4.26 4.39
CA TYR A 194 22.91 5.51 4.32
C TYR A 194 24.00 5.41 3.24
N ASP A 195 24.08 6.42 2.38
CA ASP A 195 25.22 6.65 1.48
C ASP A 195 25.74 8.06 1.74
N LYS A 196 26.94 8.14 2.32
CA LYS A 196 27.51 9.39 2.86
C LYS A 196 26.52 9.99 3.89
N ASP A 197 26.07 11.22 3.67
CA ASP A 197 25.16 11.94 4.57
C ASP A 197 23.69 11.86 4.12
N SER A 198 23.38 11.02 3.13
CA SER A 198 22.03 10.88 2.58
C SER A 198 21.43 9.53 2.91
N ILE A 199 20.18 9.54 3.38
CA ILE A 199 19.37 8.33 3.53
C ILE A 199 18.66 8.04 2.22
N HIS A 200 18.86 6.82 1.73
CA HIS A 200 18.19 6.28 0.56
C HIS A 200 17.14 5.27 1.00
N TYR A 201 16.01 5.29 0.31
CA TYR A 201 14.94 4.31 0.49
C TYR A 201 14.78 3.52 -0.80
N TYR A 202 14.62 2.22 -0.68
CA TYR A 202 14.26 1.39 -1.82
C TYR A 202 12.74 1.26 -1.84
N ASP A 203 12.07 1.90 -2.80
CA ASP A 203 10.61 1.93 -2.91
C ASP A 203 10.08 0.89 -3.93
N GLN A 204 8.90 0.34 -3.63
CA GLN A 204 8.19 -0.66 -4.44
C GLN A 204 7.94 -0.21 -5.88
N LYS A 205 7.67 -1.23 -6.68
CA LYS A 205 6.74 -1.14 -7.81
C LYS A 205 5.48 -0.33 -7.47
N GLU A 206 5.31 0.77 -8.19
CA GLU A 206 4.25 1.75 -7.95
C GLU A 206 2.86 1.09 -7.74
N GLY A 207 2.21 1.43 -6.62
CA GLY A 207 0.85 0.99 -6.30
C GLY A 207 0.77 -0.24 -5.39
N TYR A 208 1.88 -0.86 -5.01
CA TYR A 208 1.92 -1.93 -4.01
C TYR A 208 2.20 -1.39 -2.59
N LEU A 209 1.68 -2.07 -1.56
CA LEU A 209 1.86 -1.68 -0.15
C LEU A 209 2.59 -2.72 0.72
N GLY A 210 2.68 -3.98 0.27
CA GLY A 210 3.23 -5.07 1.08
C GLY A 210 2.89 -6.45 0.53
N TYR A 211 3.09 -7.46 1.37
CA TYR A 211 2.79 -8.86 1.14
C TYR A 211 1.57 -9.31 1.95
N ILE A 212 0.72 -10.16 1.37
CA ILE A 212 -0.43 -10.75 2.04
C ILE A 212 -0.29 -12.28 2.06
N THR A 213 -0.29 -12.85 3.27
CA THR A 213 -0.34 -14.30 3.50
C THR A 213 -1.80 -14.68 3.70
N SER A 214 -2.49 -15.11 2.66
CA SER A 214 -3.93 -15.41 2.68
C SER A 214 -4.22 -16.86 2.28
N GLU A 215 -3.58 -17.37 1.23
CA GLU A 215 -3.78 -18.74 0.75
C GLU A 215 -3.25 -19.77 1.75
N PHE A 216 -2.18 -19.46 2.47
CA PHE A 216 -1.70 -20.28 3.58
C PHE A 216 -2.77 -20.51 4.65
N PHE A 217 -3.38 -19.44 5.16
CA PHE A 217 -4.45 -19.56 6.17
C PHE A 217 -5.72 -20.18 5.59
N LYS A 218 -6.09 -19.87 4.35
CA LYS A 218 -7.22 -20.55 3.68
C LYS A 218 -7.01 -22.06 3.60
N LYS A 219 -5.79 -22.53 3.31
CA LYS A 219 -5.48 -23.96 3.23
C LYS A 219 -5.61 -24.64 4.60
N ILE A 220 -5.11 -24.00 5.66
CA ILE A 220 -5.25 -24.49 7.03
C ILE A 220 -6.72 -24.54 7.44
N ASN A 221 -7.46 -23.44 7.23
CA ASN A 221 -8.87 -23.32 7.58
C ASN A 221 -9.71 -24.39 6.84
N LYS A 222 -9.52 -24.54 5.52
CA LYS A 222 -10.18 -25.59 4.73
C LYS A 222 -9.92 -26.98 5.32
N TYR A 223 -8.67 -27.30 5.64
CA TYR A 223 -8.31 -28.60 6.22
C TYR A 223 -9.01 -28.84 7.57
N ILE A 224 -8.96 -27.86 8.47
CA ILE A 224 -9.58 -27.94 9.81
C ILE A 224 -11.11 -28.07 9.70
N GLN A 225 -11.75 -27.41 8.73
CA GLN A 225 -13.19 -27.51 8.50
C GLN A 225 -13.62 -28.87 7.96
N GLU A 226 -12.83 -29.48 7.07
CA GLU A 226 -13.12 -30.79 6.46
C GLU A 226 -12.98 -31.95 7.48
N LYS A 227 -12.14 -31.80 8.50
CA LYS A 227 -11.98 -32.81 9.54
C LYS A 227 -13.11 -32.75 10.58
N LYS A 228 -13.73 -33.90 10.83
CA LYS A 228 -14.76 -34.08 11.87
C LYS A 228 -14.20 -33.98 13.30
N SER A 229 -12.91 -34.22 13.51
CA SER A 229 -12.28 -34.08 14.83
C SER A 229 -12.36 -32.62 15.29
N THR A 230 -12.72 -32.42 16.55
CA THR A 230 -12.72 -31.11 17.22
C THR A 230 -11.40 -30.85 17.95
N ASN A 231 -10.58 -31.88 18.16
CA ASN A 231 -9.44 -31.82 19.08
C ASN A 231 -8.13 -31.66 18.31
N PHE A 232 -7.79 -30.41 18.05
CA PHE A 232 -6.52 -29.99 17.46
C PHE A 232 -5.65 -29.33 18.51
N ASP A 233 -4.39 -29.73 18.59
CA ASP A 233 -3.38 -29.12 19.45
C ASP A 233 -2.33 -28.44 18.56
N LEU A 234 -2.19 -27.12 18.69
CA LEU A 234 -1.17 -26.39 17.96
C LEU A 234 0.20 -26.72 18.54
N LYS A 235 1.12 -27.24 17.75
CA LYS A 235 2.51 -27.49 18.20
C LYS A 235 3.46 -26.37 17.83
N GLU A 236 3.33 -25.88 16.61
CA GLU A 236 4.17 -24.81 16.07
C GLU A 236 3.34 -23.93 15.13
N ALA A 237 3.55 -22.61 15.18
CA ALA A 237 3.06 -21.69 14.17
C ALA A 237 4.01 -20.50 14.04
N LYS A 238 4.87 -20.52 13.02
CA LYS A 238 5.87 -19.49 12.75
C LYS A 238 5.69 -18.93 11.35
N LEU A 239 5.75 -17.60 11.27
CA LEU A 239 5.67 -16.85 10.01
C LEU A 239 6.88 -15.93 9.97
N GLU A 240 7.73 -16.09 8.98
CA GLU A 240 9.02 -15.40 8.90
C GLU A 240 9.22 -14.75 7.54
N ALA A 241 9.91 -13.61 7.54
CA ALA A 241 10.36 -12.97 6.32
C ALA A 241 11.87 -12.74 6.38
N TYR A 242 12.53 -13.04 5.26
CA TYR A 242 13.96 -12.86 5.09
C TYR A 242 14.22 -11.95 3.90
N ILE A 243 15.22 -11.08 4.03
CA ILE A 243 15.73 -10.24 2.96
C ILE A 243 17.17 -10.64 2.63
N GLU A 244 17.45 -10.76 1.34
CA GLU A 244 18.79 -11.00 0.81
C GLU A 244 19.25 -9.79 -0.01
N PHE A 245 20.51 -9.39 0.16
CA PHE A 245 21.12 -8.25 -0.52
C PHE A 245 22.21 -8.67 -1.50
N GLU A 246 22.44 -7.82 -2.49
CA GLU A 246 23.71 -7.82 -3.21
C GLU A 246 24.86 -7.40 -2.29
N SER A 247 26.10 -7.72 -2.67
CA SER A 247 27.30 -7.50 -1.84
C SER A 247 27.52 -6.05 -1.36
N ASP A 248 26.92 -5.06 -2.04
CA ASP A 248 27.05 -3.64 -1.71
C ASP A 248 25.95 -3.12 -0.77
N PHE A 249 24.97 -3.96 -0.40
CA PHE A 249 23.76 -3.60 0.36
C PHE A 249 22.90 -2.49 -0.27
N LYS A 250 23.21 -2.00 -1.48
CA LYS A 250 22.42 -0.95 -2.13
C LYS A 250 21.23 -1.53 -2.89
N LYS A 251 21.27 -2.83 -3.17
CA LYS A 251 20.22 -3.55 -3.90
C LYS A 251 19.76 -4.77 -3.13
N ILE A 252 18.45 -4.96 -3.09
CA ILE A 252 17.83 -6.17 -2.60
C ILE A 252 17.90 -7.20 -3.73
N LYS A 253 18.43 -8.38 -3.41
CA LYS A 253 18.51 -9.52 -4.31
C LYS A 253 17.25 -10.38 -4.23
N SER A 254 16.74 -10.59 -3.02
CA SER A 254 15.50 -11.33 -2.82
C SER A 254 14.78 -10.97 -1.52
N VAL A 255 13.47 -11.16 -1.53
CA VAL A 255 12.66 -11.24 -0.32
C VAL A 255 11.93 -12.56 -0.35
N SER A 256 11.97 -13.29 0.75
CA SER A 256 11.34 -14.61 0.89
C SER A 256 10.52 -14.67 2.17
N PHE A 257 9.44 -15.44 2.12
CA PHE A 257 8.56 -15.69 3.25
C PHE A 257 8.51 -17.18 3.51
N THR A 258 8.73 -17.57 4.76
CA THR A 258 8.72 -18.97 5.21
C THR A 258 7.70 -19.09 6.32
N ASN A 259 6.65 -19.86 6.06
CA ASN A 259 5.53 -20.06 6.96
C ASN A 259 5.42 -21.54 7.29
N LYS A 260 5.28 -21.85 8.58
CA LYS A 260 5.18 -23.22 9.09
C LYS A 260 4.13 -23.31 10.19
N VAL A 261 3.22 -24.27 10.06
CA VAL A 261 2.24 -24.62 11.10
C VAL A 261 2.25 -26.13 11.29
N ILE A 262 2.38 -26.60 12.54
CA ILE A 262 2.25 -28.00 12.92
C ILE A 262 1.06 -28.13 13.86
N ILE A 263 0.10 -28.97 13.49
CA ILE A 263 -1.09 -29.28 14.30
C ILE A 263 -1.09 -30.77 14.60
N GLN A 264 -1.23 -31.13 15.86
CA GLN A 264 -1.46 -32.51 16.28
C GLN A 264 -2.97 -32.77 16.39
N VAL A 265 -3.44 -33.84 15.77
CA VAL A 265 -4.81 -34.36 15.91
C VAL A 265 -4.83 -35.26 17.12
N LYS A 266 -5.62 -34.92 18.15
CA LYS A 266 -5.80 -35.82 19.29
C LYS A 266 -6.94 -36.80 19.00
N PRO A 267 -6.77 -38.10 19.30
CA PRO A 267 -7.88 -39.03 19.25
C PRO A 267 -8.97 -38.57 20.22
N GLN A 268 -10.24 -38.76 19.85
CA GLN A 268 -11.35 -38.55 20.76
C GLN A 268 -11.23 -39.58 21.88
N THR A 269 -10.93 -39.15 23.10
CA THR A 269 -11.17 -39.96 24.29
C THR A 269 -12.68 -40.06 24.47
N THR A 270 -13.24 -41.20 24.07
CA THR A 270 -14.61 -41.63 24.39
C THR A 270 -14.79 -41.86 25.87
#